data_AF-A0A9E5TI49-F1
#
_entry.id   AF-A0A9E5TI49-F1
#
_cell.length_a   1.000
_cell.length_b   1.000
_cell.length_c   1.000
_cell.angle_alpha   90.00
_cell.angle_beta   90.00
_cell.angle_gamma   90.00
#
_symmetry.space_group_name_H-M   'P 1'
#
loop_
_entity.id
_entity.type
_entity.pdbx_description
1 polymer ?
#
loop_
_entity_poly.entity_id
_entity_poly.type
_entity_poly.pdbx_seq_one_letter_code
_entity_poly.pdbx_strand_id
1 'polypeptide(L)'
;GDAALEKGKPLGQEYIEMVQDGVVAAQYIGSWQLQVEDAVLLAPAYTFLMRNRPVDYQFWLNAGGRGWWERLYQPLTHPYVLSRHWPRDEVWTDDDEFETRQEALHRLTQGLIRRCRRKIYLGLSELGEQGYEQQGPLLLAIQRVLRRTSAPPVVVSEERGGGPDV
;
A
#
# COMPACT_ATOMS: atom_id res chain seq x y z
N GLY A 1 15.47 -59.20 -1.24
CA GLY A 1 14.19 -58.50 -1.12
C GLY A 1 14.27 -57.28 -1.99
N ASP A 2 13.49 -57.29 -3.07
CA ASP A 2 13.50 -56.26 -4.12
C ASP A 2 13.30 -54.85 -3.55
N ALA A 3 14.31 -54.00 -3.75
CA ALA A 3 14.12 -52.56 -3.72
C ALA A 3 13.41 -52.18 -5.02
N ALA A 4 12.09 -52.01 -4.95
CA ALA A 4 11.31 -51.44 -6.03
C ALA A 4 11.77 -50.00 -6.26
N LEU A 5 12.60 -49.80 -7.28
CA LEU A 5 12.86 -48.50 -7.88
C LEU A 5 11.51 -47.93 -8.35
N GLU A 6 11.11 -46.81 -7.77
CA GLU A 6 9.99 -46.00 -8.27
C GLU A 6 10.18 -45.78 -9.76
N LYS A 7 9.27 -46.34 -10.58
CA LYS A 7 9.20 -46.00 -12.00
C LYS A 7 8.83 -44.52 -12.08
N GLY A 8 9.84 -43.68 -12.32
CA GLY A 8 9.66 -42.26 -12.57
C GLY A 8 8.60 -42.03 -13.65
N LYS A 9 7.83 -40.95 -13.50
CA LYS A 9 6.80 -40.57 -14.47
C LYS A 9 7.42 -40.48 -15.88
N PRO A 10 6.72 -40.88 -16.94
CA PRO A 10 7.18 -40.65 -18.30
C PRO A 10 7.47 -39.16 -18.53
N LEU A 11 8.60 -38.84 -19.17
CA LEU A 11 9.04 -37.45 -19.39
C LEU A 11 7.95 -36.56 -20.03
N GLY A 12 7.13 -37.12 -20.92
CA GLY A 12 6.01 -36.41 -21.53
C GLY A 12 4.89 -36.07 -20.54
N GLN A 13 4.63 -36.93 -19.55
CA GLN A 13 3.69 -36.65 -18.47
C GLN A 13 4.25 -35.58 -17.54
N GLU A 14 5.52 -35.66 -17.17
CA GLU A 14 6.20 -34.66 -16.33
C GLU A 14 6.24 -33.28 -17.00
N TYR A 15 6.45 -33.23 -18.32
CA TYR A 15 6.39 -32.00 -19.11
C TYR A 15 4.97 -31.39 -19.13
N ILE A 16 3.94 -32.21 -19.32
CA ILE A 16 2.55 -31.73 -19.35
C ILE A 16 2.13 -31.22 -17.96
N GLU A 17 2.48 -31.96 -16.90
CA GLU A 17 2.21 -31.54 -15.51
C GLU A 17 2.93 -30.20 -15.21
N MET A 18 4.20 -30.04 -15.60
CA MET A 18 4.92 -28.78 -15.43
C MET A 18 4.27 -27.60 -16.18
N VAL A 19 3.77 -27.83 -17.40
CA VAL A 19 3.04 -26.79 -18.15
C VAL A 19 1.70 -26.46 -17.50
N GLN A 20 0.98 -27.46 -16.99
CA GLN A 20 -0.31 -27.30 -16.30
C GLN A 20 -0.17 -26.61 -14.94
N ASP A 21 0.91 -26.89 -14.21
CA ASP A 21 1.27 -26.24 -12.95
C ASP A 21 1.69 -24.77 -13.14
N GLY A 22 1.84 -24.35 -14.41
CA GLY A 22 1.93 -22.96 -14.83
C GLY A 22 3.37 -22.51 -15.09
N VAL A 23 3.68 -22.25 -16.36
CA VAL A 23 4.92 -21.55 -16.73
C VAL A 23 4.71 -20.04 -16.54
N VAL A 24 5.14 -19.52 -15.39
CA VAL A 24 5.09 -18.09 -15.06
C VAL A 24 6.19 -17.33 -15.83
N ALA A 25 6.01 -17.09 -17.13
CA ALA A 25 6.98 -16.29 -17.89
C ALA A 25 6.42 -15.47 -19.06
N ALA A 26 5.11 -15.39 -19.26
CA ALA A 26 4.56 -14.43 -20.23
C ALA A 26 4.37 -13.06 -19.58
N GLN A 27 5.43 -12.47 -19.02
CA GLN A 27 5.40 -11.04 -18.72
C GLN A 27 5.41 -10.30 -20.05
N TYR A 28 4.29 -9.67 -20.39
CA TYR A 28 4.25 -8.69 -21.46
C TYR A 28 5.22 -7.57 -21.07
N ILE A 29 6.42 -7.60 -21.65
CA ILE A 29 7.37 -6.49 -21.59
C ILE A 29 6.69 -5.39 -22.39
N GLY A 30 5.90 -4.57 -21.69
CA GLY A 30 5.35 -3.34 -22.22
C GLY A 30 6.53 -2.53 -22.71
N SER A 31 6.71 -2.55 -24.03
CA SER A 31 7.70 -1.76 -24.74
C SER A 31 7.54 -0.30 -24.32
N TRP A 32 8.64 0.44 -24.39
CA TRP A 32 8.73 1.88 -24.17
C TRP A 32 7.75 2.66 -25.07
N GLN A 33 6.47 2.62 -24.74
CA GLN A 33 5.45 3.41 -25.41
C GLN A 33 5.73 4.86 -25.05
N LEU A 34 5.86 5.68 -26.10
CA LEU A 34 5.82 7.14 -25.99
C LEU A 34 4.66 7.52 -25.07
N GLN A 35 4.94 8.34 -24.05
CA GLN A 35 3.89 8.86 -23.17
C GLN A 35 2.91 9.63 -24.06
N VAL A 36 1.66 9.15 -24.14
CA VAL A 36 0.58 9.89 -24.81
C VAL A 36 0.41 11.22 -24.08
N GLU A 37 0.58 12.34 -24.79
CA GLU A 37 0.67 13.68 -24.17
C GLU A 37 -0.67 14.18 -23.60
N ASP A 38 -1.79 13.72 -24.16
CA ASP A 38 -3.15 14.06 -23.71
C ASP A 38 -3.87 12.83 -23.14
N ALA A 39 -3.41 12.38 -21.97
CA ALA A 39 -3.96 11.20 -21.30
C ALA A 39 -3.94 11.33 -19.78
N VAL A 40 -4.85 10.60 -19.13
CA VAL A 40 -4.84 10.41 -17.67
C VAL A 40 -3.95 9.23 -17.34
N LEU A 41 -2.98 9.44 -16.44
CA LEU A 41 -2.15 8.38 -15.92
C LEU A 41 -2.92 7.53 -14.91
N LEU A 42 -3.15 6.26 -15.26
CA LEU A 42 -3.54 5.22 -14.30
C LEU A 42 -2.33 4.39 -13.91
N ALA A 43 -1.97 4.39 -12.63
CA ALA A 43 -0.85 3.61 -12.12
C ALA A 43 -1.04 3.29 -10.64
N PRO A 44 -0.43 2.19 -10.14
CA PRO A 44 -0.25 2.00 -8.71
C PRO A 44 0.49 3.18 -8.09
N ALA A 45 0.13 3.52 -6.84
CA ALA A 45 0.70 4.66 -6.12
C ALA A 45 2.23 4.62 -6.07
N TYR A 46 2.82 3.45 -5.79
CA TYR A 46 4.28 3.29 -5.73
C TYR A 46 4.95 3.50 -7.09
N THR A 47 4.36 2.94 -8.16
CA THR A 47 4.84 3.14 -9.54
C THR A 47 4.82 4.61 -9.93
N PHE A 48 3.79 5.36 -9.54
CA PHE A 48 3.75 6.80 -9.75
C PHE A 48 4.88 7.53 -8.99
N LEU A 49 5.14 7.17 -7.73
CA LEU A 49 6.25 7.76 -6.97
C LEU A 49 7.62 7.52 -7.63
N MET A 50 7.84 6.33 -8.19
CA MET A 50 9.07 6.01 -8.92
C MET A 50 9.28 6.87 -10.17
N ARG A 51 8.21 7.34 -10.81
CA ARG A 51 8.31 8.28 -11.95
C ARG A 51 8.80 9.67 -11.55
N ASN A 52 8.73 10.00 -10.26
CA ASN A 52 9.23 11.24 -9.68
C ASN A 52 8.79 12.52 -10.42
N ARG A 53 7.52 12.59 -10.85
CA ARG A 53 6.96 13.77 -11.52
C ARG A 53 5.82 14.38 -10.67
N PRO A 54 5.81 15.71 -10.46
CA PRO A 54 4.69 16.40 -9.84
C PRO A 54 3.49 16.50 -10.78
N VAL A 55 2.28 16.47 -10.22
CA VAL A 55 1.00 16.63 -10.92
C VAL A 55 0.11 17.63 -10.20
N ASP A 56 -0.81 18.24 -10.92
CA ASP A 56 -1.71 19.23 -10.32
C ASP A 56 -2.84 18.57 -9.53
N TYR A 57 -3.32 17.42 -10.01
CA TYR A 57 -4.44 16.68 -9.45
C TYR A 57 -4.10 15.21 -9.27
N GLN A 58 -4.59 14.62 -8.18
CA GLN A 58 -4.50 13.17 -7.94
C GLN A 58 -5.87 12.62 -7.56
N PHE A 59 -6.16 11.41 -8.03
CA PHE A 59 -7.36 10.66 -7.69
C PHE A 59 -6.94 9.35 -7.03
N TRP A 60 -7.18 9.23 -5.73
CA TRP A 60 -6.82 8.04 -4.95
C TRP A 60 -8.03 7.12 -4.89
N LEU A 61 -7.97 6.03 -5.65
CA LEU A 61 -9.08 5.07 -5.74
C LEU A 61 -9.07 4.12 -4.55
N ASN A 62 -10.27 3.75 -4.09
CA ASN A 62 -10.49 2.84 -2.96
C ASN A 62 -9.64 3.22 -1.73
N ALA A 63 -9.68 4.49 -1.29
CA ALA A 63 -8.86 4.96 -0.17
C ALA A 63 -9.27 4.35 1.19
N GLY A 64 -10.44 3.71 1.26
CA GLY A 64 -10.87 2.84 2.37
C GLY A 64 -10.30 1.42 2.32
N GLY A 65 -9.69 1.04 1.19
CA GLY A 65 -9.15 -0.29 0.95
C GLY A 65 -7.96 -0.63 1.84
N ARG A 66 -7.88 -1.91 2.28
CA ARG A 66 -6.67 -2.43 2.93
C ARG A 66 -5.45 -2.48 2.00
N GLY A 67 -5.64 -2.49 0.68
CA GLY A 67 -4.55 -2.52 -0.30
C GLY A 67 -3.59 -1.32 -0.24
N TRP A 68 -3.98 -0.20 0.39
CA TRP A 68 -3.07 0.92 0.67
C TRP A 68 -2.06 0.62 1.79
N TRP A 69 -2.42 -0.29 2.69
CA TRP A 69 -1.68 -0.69 3.87
C TRP A 69 -0.90 -1.99 3.68
N GLU A 70 -1.50 -2.91 2.93
CA GLU A 70 -0.94 -4.23 2.70
C GLU A 70 0.31 -4.15 1.82
N ARG A 71 1.32 -4.91 2.23
CA ARG A 71 2.52 -5.14 1.41
C ARG A 71 2.34 -6.43 0.61
N LEU A 72 3.07 -6.53 -0.49
CA LEU A 72 3.16 -7.78 -1.23
C LEU A 72 3.79 -8.86 -0.32
N TYR A 73 3.05 -9.92 -0.06
CA TYR A 73 3.52 -11.03 0.77
C TYR A 73 4.52 -11.87 -0.03
N GLN A 74 5.79 -11.81 0.37
CA GLN A 74 6.89 -12.47 -0.32
C GLN A 74 7.76 -13.25 0.69
N PRO A 75 7.37 -14.47 1.08
CA PRO A 75 8.10 -15.24 2.09
C PRO A 75 9.53 -15.56 1.66
N LEU A 76 9.70 -15.99 0.40
CA LEU A 76 11.01 -16.43 -0.12
C LEU A 76 11.92 -15.25 -0.51
N THR A 77 11.37 -14.05 -0.69
CA THR A 77 12.11 -12.84 -1.05
C THR A 77 11.83 -11.72 -0.06
N HIS A 78 11.74 -12.06 1.23
CA HIS A 78 11.33 -11.11 2.26
C HIS A 78 12.36 -9.97 2.39
N PRO A 79 12.02 -8.72 2.01
CA PRO A 79 13.03 -7.67 1.80
C PRO A 79 13.71 -7.20 3.09
N TYR A 80 13.05 -7.35 4.25
CA TYR A 80 13.57 -6.91 5.55
C TYR A 80 14.48 -7.95 6.20
N VAL A 81 13.97 -9.15 6.46
CA VAL A 81 14.75 -10.29 6.98
C VAL A 81 15.99 -10.60 6.14
N LEU A 82 15.89 -10.51 4.80
CA LEU A 82 17.04 -10.75 3.91
C LEU A 82 17.95 -9.53 3.76
N SER A 83 17.64 -8.40 4.40
CA SER A 83 18.50 -7.21 4.39
C SER A 83 19.71 -7.40 5.29
N ARG A 84 20.83 -6.76 4.95
CA ARG A 84 22.05 -6.79 5.77
C ARG A 84 21.91 -6.07 7.12
N HIS A 85 20.86 -5.26 7.28
CA HIS A 85 20.61 -4.50 8.50
C HIS A 85 19.76 -5.28 9.51
N TRP A 86 19.14 -6.39 9.09
CA TRP A 86 18.37 -7.24 9.99
C TRP A 86 19.31 -8.08 10.87
N PRO A 87 19.12 -8.11 12.20
CA PRO A 87 19.93 -8.95 13.08
C PRO A 87 19.77 -10.43 12.72
N ARG A 88 20.88 -11.16 12.64
CA ARG A 88 20.87 -12.58 12.20
C ARG A 88 20.04 -13.50 13.08
N ASP A 89 19.97 -13.20 14.37
CA ASP A 89 19.33 -14.06 15.37
C ASP A 89 17.92 -13.58 15.73
N GLU A 90 17.38 -12.59 15.01
CA GLU A 90 16.02 -12.09 15.23
C GLU A 90 15.02 -12.62 14.22
N VAL A 91 13.84 -12.95 14.73
CA VAL A 91 12.70 -13.45 13.96
C VAL A 91 11.78 -12.28 13.66
N TRP A 92 11.35 -12.17 12.41
CA TRP A 92 10.32 -11.20 12.02
C TRP A 92 9.00 -11.49 12.72
N THR A 93 8.51 -10.53 13.48
CA THR A 93 7.29 -10.64 14.27
C THR A 93 6.11 -9.92 13.61
N ASP A 94 4.91 -10.13 14.16
CA ASP A 94 3.72 -9.38 13.76
C ASP A 94 3.85 -7.88 14.06
N ASP A 95 4.60 -7.51 15.12
CA ASP A 95 4.89 -6.12 15.47
C ASP A 95 5.79 -5.47 14.41
N ASP A 96 6.84 -6.18 13.95
CA ASP A 96 7.71 -5.72 12.87
C ASP A 96 6.93 -5.52 11.56
N GLU A 97 6.02 -6.46 11.24
CA GLU A 97 5.14 -6.37 10.08
C GLU A 97 4.20 -5.15 10.18
N PHE A 98 3.63 -4.90 11.36
CA PHE A 98 2.75 -3.76 11.59
C PHE A 98 3.50 -2.42 11.46
N GLU A 99 4.64 -2.26 12.14
CA GLU A 99 5.45 -1.04 12.11
C GLU A 99 5.96 -0.75 10.70
N THR A 100 6.39 -1.80 10.00
CA THR A 100 6.84 -1.68 8.61
C THR A 100 5.73 -1.22 7.68
N ARG A 101 4.51 -1.73 7.86
CA ARG A 101 3.34 -1.26 7.10
C ARG A 101 2.96 0.17 7.48
N GLN A 102 3.07 0.57 8.76
CA GLN A 102 2.88 1.98 9.21
C GLN A 102 3.80 2.90 8.46
N GLU A 103 5.09 2.57 8.48
CA GLU A 103 6.10 3.38 7.85
C GLU A 103 5.93 3.42 6.32
N ALA A 104 5.61 2.29 5.69
CA ALA A 104 5.38 2.22 4.26
C ALA A 104 4.18 3.10 3.84
N LEU A 105 3.05 3.00 4.53
CA LEU A 105 1.89 3.85 4.26
C LEU A 105 2.23 5.32 4.48
N HIS A 106 2.92 5.65 5.58
CA HIS A 106 3.34 7.02 5.86
C HIS A 106 4.19 7.60 4.72
N ARG A 107 5.24 6.88 4.30
CA ARG A 107 6.15 7.30 3.22
C ARG A 107 5.43 7.41 1.88
N LEU A 108 4.54 6.47 1.57
CA LEU A 108 3.71 6.49 0.35
C LEU A 108 2.83 7.73 0.32
N THR A 109 2.02 7.94 1.36
CA THR A 109 1.09 9.08 1.46
C THR A 109 1.84 10.41 1.43
N GLN A 110 2.94 10.55 2.18
CA GLN A 110 3.80 11.74 2.13
C GLN A 110 4.37 11.99 0.74
N GLY A 111 4.87 10.94 0.09
CA GLY A 111 5.42 11.02 -1.26
C GLY A 111 4.40 11.49 -2.29
N LEU A 112 3.15 11.03 -2.17
CA LEU A 112 2.05 11.41 -3.05
C LEU A 112 1.64 12.87 -2.80
N ILE A 113 1.43 13.25 -1.53
CA ILE A 113 1.03 14.62 -1.16
C ILE A 113 2.05 15.64 -1.63
N ARG A 114 3.35 15.40 -1.41
CA ARG A 114 4.43 16.31 -1.83
C ARG A 114 4.53 16.49 -3.35
N ARG A 115 3.92 15.61 -4.14
CA ARG A 115 3.87 15.65 -5.61
C ARG A 115 2.52 16.15 -6.15
N CYS A 116 1.58 16.53 -5.29
CA CYS A 116 0.31 17.15 -5.69
C CYS A 116 0.39 18.66 -5.50
N ARG A 117 0.13 19.44 -6.57
CA ARG A 117 0.18 20.91 -6.47
C ARG A 117 -1.13 21.55 -6.06
N ARG A 118 -2.28 20.98 -6.44
CA ARG A 118 -3.58 21.65 -6.28
C ARG A 118 -4.53 20.86 -5.39
N LYS A 119 -4.94 19.67 -5.80
CA LYS A 119 -5.99 18.93 -5.07
C LYS A 119 -5.88 17.42 -5.21
N ILE A 120 -6.16 16.75 -4.10
CA ILE A 120 -6.30 15.30 -4.01
C ILE A 120 -7.79 14.98 -3.85
N TYR A 121 -8.28 14.09 -4.69
CA TYR A 121 -9.63 13.53 -4.61
C TYR A 121 -9.53 12.10 -4.07
N LEU A 122 -10.39 11.78 -3.10
CA LEU A 122 -10.47 10.45 -2.49
C LEU A 122 -11.69 9.73 -3.05
N GLY A 123 -11.46 8.65 -3.78
CA GLY A 123 -12.49 7.71 -4.19
C GLY A 123 -12.75 6.73 -3.05
N LEU A 124 -13.91 6.83 -2.43
CA LEU A 124 -14.36 5.94 -1.36
C LEU A 124 -15.47 5.03 -1.89
N SER A 125 -15.39 3.76 -1.54
CA SER A 125 -16.47 2.79 -1.70
C SER A 125 -16.90 2.34 -0.33
N GLU A 126 -18.19 2.34 -0.05
CA GLU A 126 -18.73 1.86 1.22
C GLU A 126 -18.41 0.38 1.41
N LEU A 127 -18.63 -0.41 0.35
CA LEU A 127 -18.41 -1.86 0.32
C LEU A 127 -17.24 -2.23 -0.60
N GLY A 128 -16.45 -3.22 -0.19
CA GLY A 128 -15.42 -3.83 -1.02
C GLY A 128 -15.98 -4.92 -1.96
N GLU A 129 -15.08 -5.59 -2.69
CA GLU A 129 -15.46 -6.64 -3.66
C GLU A 129 -16.21 -7.82 -3.03
N GLN A 130 -15.99 -8.06 -1.73
CA GLN A 130 -16.65 -9.11 -0.96
C GLN A 130 -17.94 -8.62 -0.26
N GLY A 131 -18.34 -7.36 -0.48
CA GLY A 131 -19.53 -6.77 0.14
C GLY A 131 -19.34 -6.31 1.60
N TYR A 132 -18.11 -6.32 2.13
CA TYR A 132 -17.80 -5.82 3.47
C TYR A 132 -17.42 -4.35 3.47
N GLU A 133 -17.77 -3.66 4.56
CA GLU A 133 -17.35 -2.28 4.79
C GLU A 133 -15.83 -2.10 4.77
N GLN A 134 -15.38 -1.03 4.13
CA GLN A 134 -13.97 -0.71 3.99
C GLN A 134 -13.51 0.29 5.07
N GLN A 135 -12.69 -0.19 6.03
CA GLN A 135 -12.13 0.62 7.12
C GLN A 135 -10.60 0.56 7.15
N GLY A 136 -9.97 0.86 6.02
CA GLY A 136 -8.51 0.83 5.88
C GLY A 136 -7.78 1.89 6.71
N PRO A 137 -6.52 1.64 7.12
CA PRO A 137 -5.74 2.57 7.93
C PRO A 137 -5.59 3.98 7.35
N LEU A 138 -5.48 4.10 6.02
CA LEU A 138 -5.39 5.39 5.34
C LEU A 138 -6.66 6.23 5.56
N LEU A 139 -7.84 5.63 5.36
CA LEU A 139 -9.11 6.32 5.56
C LEU A 139 -9.28 6.79 7.01
N LEU A 140 -8.94 5.93 7.99
CA LEU A 140 -8.99 6.29 9.41
C LEU A 140 -8.06 7.48 9.73
N ALA A 141 -6.86 7.49 9.16
CA ALA A 141 -5.91 8.60 9.32
C ALA A 141 -6.46 9.90 8.71
N ILE A 142 -7.01 9.85 7.49
CA ILE A 142 -7.62 10.99 6.82
C ILE A 142 -8.80 11.54 7.63
N GLN A 143 -9.72 10.68 8.07
CA GLN A 143 -10.86 11.07 8.90
C GLN A 143 -10.41 11.72 10.22
N ARG A 144 -9.33 11.22 10.84
CA ARG A 144 -8.75 11.82 12.05
C ARG A 144 -8.23 13.23 11.78
N VAL A 145 -7.57 13.47 10.65
CA VAL A 145 -7.10 14.81 10.27
C VAL A 145 -8.28 15.73 9.98
N LEU A 146 -9.25 15.29 9.17
CA LEU A 146 -10.41 16.10 8.82
C LEU A 146 -11.22 16.51 10.06
N ARG A 147 -11.43 15.59 11.02
CA ARG A 147 -12.10 15.90 12.30
C ARG A 147 -11.37 16.96 13.12
N ARG A 148 -10.03 16.95 13.11
CA ARG A 148 -9.23 17.97 13.81
C ARG A 148 -9.35 19.33 13.15
N THR A 149 -9.37 19.37 11.81
CA THR A 149 -9.50 20.61 11.06
C THR A 149 -10.92 21.17 11.07
N SER A 150 -11.94 20.31 11.21
CA SER A 150 -13.35 20.73 11.28
C SER A 150 -13.81 21.13 12.68
N ALA A 151 -13.02 20.90 13.73
CA ALA A 151 -13.37 21.32 15.08
C ALA A 151 -13.26 22.85 15.22
N PRO A 152 -14.26 23.54 15.80
CA PRO A 152 -14.13 24.97 16.07
C PRO A 152 -12.95 25.23 17.02
N PRO A 153 -12.25 26.37 16.89
CA PRO A 153 -11.15 26.69 17.79
C PRO A 153 -11.65 26.70 19.24
N VAL A 154 -10.91 26.05 20.14
CA VAL A 154 -11.18 26.09 21.58
C VAL A 154 -10.94 27.53 22.03
N VAL A 155 -12.01 28.28 22.26
CA VAL A 155 -11.93 29.60 22.89
C VAL A 155 -11.65 29.37 24.36
N VAL A 156 -10.42 29.64 24.79
CA VAL A 156 -10.07 29.69 26.21
C VAL A 156 -10.62 31.02 26.73
N SER A 157 -11.72 30.97 27.47
CA SER A 157 -12.24 32.13 28.18
C SER A 157 -11.27 32.48 29.31
N GLU A 158 -10.52 33.56 29.13
CA GLU A 158 -9.80 34.22 30.22
C GLU A 158 -10.86 34.79 31.17
N GLU A 159 -11.05 34.15 32.33
CA GLU A 159 -11.81 34.75 33.43
C GLU A 159 -11.07 36.00 33.88
N ARG A 160 -11.50 37.17 33.38
CA ARG A 160 -11.18 38.44 34.02
C ARG A 160 -11.92 38.46 35.35
N GLY A 161 -11.24 38.03 36.41
CA GLY A 161 -11.66 38.25 37.78
C GLY A 161 -11.95 39.73 38.00
N GLY A 162 -13.23 40.04 38.26
CA GLY A 162 -13.66 41.37 38.63
C GLY A 162 -13.00 41.77 39.95
N GLY A 163 -12.26 42.87 39.93
CA GLY A 163 -11.92 43.60 41.14
C GLY A 163 -13.19 44.23 41.72
N PRO A 164 -13.36 44.28 43.05
CA PRO A 164 -14.55 44.86 43.64
C PRO A 164 -14.47 46.39 43.52
N ASP A 165 -15.56 47.01 43.06
CA ASP A 165 -15.84 48.42 43.32
C ASP A 165 -16.09 48.59 44.82
N VAL A 166 -15.18 49.27 45.53
CA VAL A 166 -15.37 50.40 46.49
C VAL A 166 -13.99 50.90 46.92
#